data_AF-A0A2T0TBQ7-F1
#
_entry.id   AF-A0A2T0TBQ7-F1
#
_cell.length_a   1.000
_cell.length_b   1.000
_cell.length_c   1.000
_cell.angle_alpha   90.00
_cell.angle_beta   90.00
_cell.angle_gamma   90.00
#
_symmetry.space_group_name_H-M   'P 1'
#
loop_
_entity.id
_entity.type
_entity.pdbx_description
1 polymer ?
#
loop_
_entity_poly.entity_id
_entity_poly.type
_entity_poly.pdbx_seq_one_letter_code
_entity_poly.pdbx_strand_id
1 'polypeptide(L)'
;MKNIVSLSEEQQCIYCTWVFGPVVALVLSLPTGYVAILLLPLLLTIGYYIFFNQYSSARYPAWYLLTLPLTVYIWLRWGLATGNLPLLLAYHVGQLINSFTIPLIFKKDYTDTFIGWLVAHTAALLVWLILHALLQPHDDFLIYVIIGLIAQSLSGFFLFGRYAVR
;
A
#
# COMPACT_ATOMS: atom_id res chain seq x y z
N MET A 1 -2.00 -30.57 -14.88
CA MET A 1 -2.76 -29.30 -14.71
C MET A 1 -2.50 -28.82 -13.29
N LYS A 2 -1.92 -27.63 -13.11
CA LYS A 2 -1.70 -27.07 -11.77
C LYS A 2 -3.08 -26.78 -11.16
N ASN A 3 -3.34 -27.32 -9.96
CA ASN A 3 -4.52 -26.97 -9.18
C ASN A 3 -4.54 -25.45 -9.00
N ILE A 4 -5.55 -24.78 -9.55
CA ILE A 4 -5.83 -23.40 -9.22
C ILE A 4 -6.38 -23.47 -7.80
N VAL A 5 -5.52 -23.26 -6.81
CA VAL A 5 -5.92 -23.14 -5.41
C VAL A 5 -6.79 -21.88 -5.33
N SER A 6 -8.09 -22.08 -5.10
CA SER A 6 -9.01 -20.99 -4.83
C SER A 6 -8.64 -20.35 -3.51
N LEU A 7 -8.46 -19.03 -3.49
CA LEU A 7 -8.29 -18.27 -2.25
C LEU A 7 -9.49 -18.50 -1.33
N SER A 8 -9.25 -18.63 -0.02
CA SER A 8 -10.33 -18.65 0.97
C SER A 8 -11.12 -17.33 0.95
N GLU A 9 -12.35 -17.33 1.47
CA GLU A 9 -13.18 -16.10 1.53
C GLU A 9 -12.46 -14.95 2.26
N GLU A 10 -11.77 -15.27 3.36
CA GLU A 10 -10.93 -14.32 4.09
C GLU A 10 -9.83 -13.74 3.18
N GLN A 11 -9.10 -14.58 2.45
CA GLN A 11 -8.03 -14.15 1.55
C GLN A 11 -8.55 -13.31 0.37
N GLN A 12 -9.73 -13.64 -0.17
CA GLN A 12 -10.37 -12.86 -1.23
C GLN A 12 -10.77 -11.47 -0.71
N CYS A 13 -11.38 -11.40 0.47
CA CYS A 13 -11.76 -10.14 1.11
C CYS A 13 -10.54 -9.25 1.34
N ILE A 14 -9.47 -9.82 1.90
CA ILE A 14 -8.21 -9.13 2.17
C ILE A 14 -7.54 -8.65 0.87
N TYR A 15 -7.49 -9.49 -0.17
CA TYR A 15 -6.96 -9.12 -1.49
C TYR A 15 -7.74 -7.94 -2.09
N CYS A 16 -9.08 -8.01 -2.08
CA CYS A 16 -9.93 -6.93 -2.57
C CYS A 16 -9.71 -5.63 -1.79
N THR A 17 -9.61 -5.69 -0.46
CA THR A 17 -9.31 -4.51 0.37
C THR A 17 -7.94 -3.92 0.03
N TRP A 18 -6.93 -4.75 -0.25
CA TRP A 18 -5.59 -4.30 -0.65
C TRP A 18 -5.57 -3.58 -2.01
N VAL A 19 -6.27 -4.15 -2.99
CA VAL A 19 -6.30 -3.64 -4.36
C VAL A 19 -7.21 -2.42 -4.49
N PHE A 20 -8.42 -2.49 -3.96
CA PHE A 20 -9.44 -1.45 -4.14
C PHE A 20 -9.40 -0.38 -3.06
N GLY A 21 -8.88 -0.66 -1.87
CA GLY A 21 -8.79 0.31 -0.77
C GLY A 21 -8.13 1.63 -1.19
N PRO A 22 -6.95 1.62 -1.83
CA PRO A 22 -6.31 2.82 -2.34
C PRO A 22 -7.13 3.58 -3.40
N VAL A 23 -7.81 2.85 -4.29
CA VAL A 23 -8.68 3.44 -5.32
C VAL A 23 -9.87 4.13 -4.65
N VAL A 24 -10.52 3.48 -3.69
CA VAL A 24 -11.63 4.03 -2.93
C VAL A 24 -11.18 5.27 -2.15
N ALA A 25 -10.01 5.22 -1.49
CA ALA A 25 -9.44 6.36 -0.78
C ALA A 25 -9.21 7.57 -1.71
N LEU A 26 -8.74 7.34 -2.93
CA LEU A 26 -8.60 8.39 -3.94
C LEU A 26 -9.95 8.95 -4.38
N VAL A 27 -10.90 8.09 -4.79
CA VAL A 27 -12.22 8.53 -5.26
C VAL A 27 -12.96 9.32 -4.18
N LEU A 28 -12.83 8.92 -2.91
CA LEU A 28 -13.41 9.63 -1.78
C LEU A 28 -12.68 10.95 -1.44
N SER A 29 -11.38 11.07 -1.78
CA SER A 29 -10.65 12.31 -1.52
C SER A 29 -10.88 13.38 -2.60
N LEU A 30 -11.04 12.98 -3.86
CA LEU A 30 -11.18 13.90 -5.01
C LEU A 30 -12.25 15.01 -4.85
N PRO A 31 -13.48 14.75 -4.35
CA PRO A 31 -14.51 15.78 -4.20
C PRO A 31 -14.12 16.93 -3.25
N THR A 32 -13.09 16.74 -2.43
CA THR A 32 -12.67 17.70 -1.42
C THR A 32 -11.64 18.73 -1.92
N GLY A 33 -11.27 18.68 -3.21
CA GLY A 33 -10.37 19.65 -3.84
C GLY A 33 -8.98 19.64 -3.20
N TYR A 34 -8.47 20.80 -2.77
CA TYR A 34 -7.16 20.90 -2.11
C TYR A 34 -7.08 20.12 -0.79
N VAL A 35 -8.20 19.88 -0.12
CA VAL A 35 -8.25 19.07 1.11
C VAL A 35 -7.91 17.60 0.80
N ALA A 36 -8.08 17.16 -0.46
CA ALA A 36 -7.76 15.80 -0.90
C ALA A 36 -6.30 15.43 -0.62
N ILE A 37 -5.38 16.43 -0.65
CA ILE A 37 -3.96 16.25 -0.36
C ILE A 37 -3.74 15.71 1.06
N LEU A 38 -4.49 16.20 2.04
CA LEU A 38 -4.41 15.73 3.43
C LEU A 38 -5.32 14.54 3.71
N LEU A 39 -6.47 14.50 3.03
CA LEU A 39 -7.46 13.46 3.21
C LEU A 39 -7.00 12.12 2.64
N LEU A 40 -6.25 12.11 1.54
CA LEU A 40 -5.76 10.89 0.92
C LEU A 40 -4.88 10.03 1.84
N PRO A 41 -3.78 10.54 2.45
CA PRO A 41 -2.98 9.73 3.38
C PRO A 41 -3.78 9.25 4.59
N LEU A 42 -4.72 10.06 5.08
CA LEU A 42 -5.62 9.67 6.17
C LEU A 42 -6.51 8.49 5.78
N LEU A 43 -7.19 8.58 4.63
CA LEU A 43 -8.06 7.51 4.12
C LEU A 43 -7.27 6.24 3.80
N LEU A 44 -6.04 6.36 3.30
CA LEU A 44 -5.15 5.22 3.08
C LEU A 44 -4.79 4.53 4.41
N THR A 45 -4.41 5.29 5.44
CA THR A 45 -4.10 4.72 6.76
C THR A 45 -5.32 4.04 7.39
N ILE A 46 -6.52 4.63 7.24
CA ILE A 46 -7.78 4.01 7.69
C ILE A 46 -8.07 2.72 6.89
N GLY A 47 -7.86 2.74 5.57
CA GLY A 47 -8.02 1.57 4.71
C GLY A 47 -7.11 0.42 5.13
N TYR A 48 -5.84 0.71 5.43
CA TYR A 48 -4.91 -0.28 5.96
C TYR A 48 -5.30 -0.76 7.37
N TYR A 49 -5.82 0.10 8.24
CA TYR A 49 -6.38 -0.34 9.52
C TYR A 49 -7.54 -1.34 9.34
N ILE A 50 -8.48 -1.04 8.44
CA ILE A 50 -9.59 -1.95 8.11
C ILE A 50 -9.05 -3.28 7.57
N PHE A 51 -8.06 -3.22 6.68
CA PHE A 51 -7.36 -4.38 6.15
C PHE A 51 -6.75 -5.24 7.26
N PHE A 52 -6.03 -4.67 8.22
CA PHE A 52 -5.46 -5.44 9.33
C PHE A 52 -6.54 -6.01 10.24
N ASN A 53 -7.67 -5.31 10.41
CA ASN A 53 -8.78 -5.78 11.21
C ASN A 53 -9.51 -6.98 10.60
N GLN A 54 -9.35 -7.22 9.29
CA GLN A 54 -9.84 -8.41 8.59
C GLN A 54 -8.90 -9.62 8.73
N TYR A 55 -7.64 -9.41 9.11
CA TYR A 55 -6.67 -10.48 9.30
C TYR A 55 -6.89 -11.19 10.64
N SER A 56 -7.28 -12.47 10.63
CA SER A 56 -7.46 -13.28 11.85
C SER A 56 -6.19 -13.35 12.74
N SER A 57 -5.02 -13.19 12.14
CA SER A 57 -3.71 -13.18 12.82
C SER A 57 -3.31 -11.83 13.44
N ALA A 58 -4.04 -10.75 13.14
CA ALA A 58 -3.79 -9.43 13.72
C ALA A 58 -4.35 -9.38 15.16
N ARG A 59 -3.49 -9.11 16.13
CA ARG A 59 -3.86 -8.96 17.54
C ARG A 59 -4.23 -7.52 17.87
N TYR A 60 -3.51 -6.56 17.28
CA TYR A 60 -3.70 -5.15 17.58
C TYR A 60 -3.64 -4.27 16.33
N PRO A 61 -4.64 -4.38 15.43
CA PRO A 61 -4.68 -3.62 14.16
C PRO A 61 -4.65 -2.09 14.36
N ALA A 62 -5.18 -1.60 15.49
CA ALA A 62 -5.19 -0.18 15.83
C ALA A 62 -3.78 0.45 15.97
N TRP A 63 -2.73 -0.34 16.22
CA TRP A 63 -1.36 0.18 16.30
C TRP A 63 -0.87 0.72 14.96
N TYR A 64 -1.47 0.28 13.85
CA TYR A 64 -1.16 0.87 12.54
C TYR A 64 -1.52 2.35 12.47
N LEU A 65 -2.53 2.82 13.20
CA LEU A 65 -2.91 4.24 13.23
C LEU A 65 -1.80 5.14 13.80
N LEU A 66 -0.86 4.58 14.57
CA LEU A 66 0.31 5.32 15.04
C LEU A 66 1.25 5.72 13.89
N THR A 67 1.15 5.08 12.72
CA THR A 67 1.86 5.49 11.51
C THR A 67 1.26 6.73 10.87
N LEU A 68 0.06 7.17 11.27
CA LEU A 68 -0.64 8.28 10.61
C LEU A 68 0.19 9.58 10.60
N PRO A 69 0.77 10.07 11.71
CA PRO A 69 1.56 11.29 11.69
C PRO A 69 2.77 11.18 10.77
N LEU A 70 3.44 10.02 10.78
CA LEU A 70 4.60 9.75 9.93
C LEU A 70 4.20 9.66 8.46
N THR A 71 3.09 8.98 8.15
CA THR A 71 2.52 8.86 6.81
C THR A 71 2.16 10.22 6.23
N VAL A 72 1.48 11.07 7.00
CA VAL A 72 1.13 12.43 6.60
C VAL A 72 2.39 13.27 6.37
N TYR A 73 3.38 13.19 7.27
CA TYR A 73 4.65 13.90 7.11
C TYR A 73 5.39 13.47 5.83
N ILE A 74 5.56 12.17 5.61
CA ILE A 74 6.19 11.58 4.42
C ILE A 74 5.47 12.05 3.15
N TRP A 75 4.13 11.98 3.16
CA TRP A 75 3.30 12.39 2.03
C TRP A 75 3.46 13.87 1.70
N LEU A 76 3.36 14.75 2.70
CA LEU A 76 3.51 16.19 2.50
C LEU A 76 4.92 16.57 2.04
N ARG A 77 5.94 15.87 2.52
CA ARG A 77 7.34 16.19 2.20
C ARG A 77 7.76 15.67 0.83
N TRP A 78 7.28 14.50 0.43
CA TRP A 78 7.80 13.76 -0.72
C TRP A 78 6.73 13.18 -1.65
N GLY A 79 5.52 12.91 -1.16
CA GLY A 79 4.44 12.30 -1.94
C GLY A 79 3.91 13.18 -3.07
N LEU A 80 4.04 14.51 -2.94
CA LEU A 80 3.64 15.47 -3.97
C LEU A 80 4.74 15.78 -5.00
N ALA A 81 5.96 15.27 -4.81
CA ALA A 81 7.10 15.56 -5.67
C ALA A 81 7.09 14.65 -6.91
N THR A 82 6.11 14.86 -7.79
CA THR A 82 6.01 14.15 -9.06
C THR A 82 7.23 14.44 -9.94
N GLY A 83 7.73 13.41 -10.63
CA GLY A 83 8.87 13.54 -11.55
C GLY A 83 10.27 13.65 -10.91
N ASN A 84 10.39 13.83 -9.59
CA ASN A 84 11.69 13.88 -8.92
C ASN A 84 12.05 12.53 -8.28
N LEU A 85 12.88 11.75 -8.99
CA LEU A 85 13.27 10.40 -8.57
C LEU A 85 13.86 10.33 -7.15
N PRO A 86 14.81 11.20 -6.72
CA PRO A 86 15.28 11.21 -5.33
C PRO A 86 14.18 11.40 -4.27
N LEU A 87 13.24 12.33 -4.49
CA LEU A 87 12.17 12.59 -3.53
C LEU A 87 11.17 11.43 -3.48
N LEU A 88 10.87 10.84 -4.64
CA LEU A 88 10.07 9.62 -4.71
C LEU A 88 10.71 8.44 -3.95
N LEU A 89 12.01 8.22 -4.12
CA LEU A 89 12.72 7.17 -3.37
C LEU A 89 12.61 7.43 -1.86
N ALA A 90 12.75 8.69 -1.42
CA ALA A 90 12.54 9.06 -0.03
C ALA A 90 11.11 8.77 0.46
N TYR A 91 10.09 9.01 -0.38
CA TYR A 91 8.71 8.63 -0.09
C TYR A 91 8.57 7.13 0.18
N HIS A 92 9.09 6.28 -0.71
CA HIS A 92 9.00 4.82 -0.56
C HIS A 92 9.82 4.28 0.62
N VAL A 93 10.99 4.85 0.89
CA VAL A 93 11.77 4.54 2.11
C VAL A 93 10.96 4.87 3.36
N GLY A 94 10.27 6.02 3.38
CA GLY A 94 9.35 6.36 4.47
C GLY A 94 8.25 5.32 4.68
N GLN A 95 7.64 4.83 3.60
CA GLN A 95 6.62 3.77 3.68
C GLN A 95 7.19 2.43 4.16
N LEU A 96 8.45 2.11 3.81
CA LEU A 96 9.14 0.95 4.39
C LEU A 96 9.38 1.13 5.89
N ILE A 97 9.65 2.34 6.37
CA ILE A 97 9.77 2.61 7.81
C ILE A 97 8.44 2.36 8.53
N ASN A 98 7.31 2.79 7.94
CA ASN A 98 5.97 2.49 8.47
C ASN A 98 5.73 0.97 8.62
N SER A 99 6.34 0.16 7.77
CA SER A 99 6.21 -1.30 7.79
C SER A 99 6.82 -1.95 9.05
N PHE A 100 7.69 -1.26 9.79
CA PHE A 100 8.18 -1.75 11.08
C PHE A 100 7.12 -1.75 12.19
N THR A 101 5.91 -1.25 11.93
CA THR A 101 4.77 -1.41 12.83
C THR A 101 4.08 -2.77 12.71
N ILE A 102 4.34 -3.53 11.65
CA ILE A 102 3.75 -4.86 11.41
C ILE A 102 4.01 -5.85 12.58
N PRO A 103 5.23 -5.96 13.15
CA PRO A 103 5.47 -6.81 14.31
C PRO A 103 4.63 -6.44 15.55
N LEU A 104 4.18 -5.19 15.68
CA LEU A 104 3.31 -4.75 16.78
C LEU A 104 1.84 -5.16 16.56
N ILE A 105 1.45 -5.40 15.30
CA ILE A 105 0.08 -5.72 14.90
C ILE A 105 -0.19 -7.21 14.98
N PHE A 106 0.77 -8.06 14.58
CA PHE A 106 0.60 -9.50 14.45
C PHE A 106 1.11 -10.30 15.67
N LYS A 107 0.61 -11.53 15.85
CA LYS A 107 1.06 -12.48 16.89
C LYS A 107 2.51 -12.96 16.63
N LYS A 108 3.06 -13.78 17.55
CA LYS A 108 4.46 -14.27 17.55
C LYS A 108 5.01 -14.82 16.21
N ASP A 109 4.14 -15.28 15.31
CA ASP A 109 4.51 -15.74 13.96
C ASP A 109 4.34 -14.65 12.87
N TYR A 110 4.78 -13.41 13.15
CA TYR A 110 4.65 -12.28 12.24
C TYR A 110 5.67 -12.27 11.10
N THR A 111 6.72 -13.10 11.16
CA THR A 111 7.86 -13.08 10.24
C THR A 111 7.45 -13.25 8.78
N ASP A 112 6.59 -14.24 8.49
CA ASP A 112 6.11 -14.50 7.13
C ASP A 112 5.33 -13.30 6.58
N THR A 113 4.44 -12.72 7.41
CA THR A 113 3.65 -11.55 7.06
C THR A 113 4.54 -10.32 6.85
N PHE A 114 5.52 -10.10 7.73
CA PHE A 114 6.46 -8.99 7.63
C PHE A 114 7.32 -9.06 6.37
N ILE A 115 7.87 -10.25 6.06
CA ILE A 115 8.62 -10.46 4.82
C ILE A 115 7.71 -10.27 3.60
N GLY A 116 6.50 -10.83 3.63
CA GLY A 116 5.51 -10.63 2.55
C GLY A 116 5.20 -9.15 2.33
N TRP A 117 5.06 -8.40 3.42
CA TRP A 117 4.81 -6.96 3.40
C TRP A 117 5.98 -6.16 2.81
N LEU A 118 7.22 -6.46 3.21
CA LEU A 118 8.43 -5.84 2.65
C LEU A 118 8.57 -6.15 1.16
N VAL A 119 8.30 -7.39 0.75
CA VAL A 119 8.36 -7.80 -0.66
C VAL A 119 7.29 -7.09 -1.47
N ALA A 120 6.07 -6.95 -0.93
CA ALA A 120 5.00 -6.20 -1.58
C ALA A 120 5.39 -4.73 -1.80
N HIS A 121 5.91 -4.05 -0.77
CA HIS A 121 6.36 -2.65 -0.90
C HIS A 121 7.52 -2.50 -1.89
N THR A 122 8.47 -3.42 -1.87
CA THR A 122 9.59 -3.43 -2.81
C THR A 122 9.11 -3.66 -4.24
N ALA A 123 8.19 -4.61 -4.44
CA ALA A 123 7.59 -4.87 -5.74
C ALA A 123 6.78 -3.66 -6.24
N ALA A 124 6.01 -3.00 -5.37
CA ALA A 124 5.30 -1.77 -5.70
C ALA A 124 6.29 -0.68 -6.18
N LEU A 125 7.38 -0.46 -5.44
CA LEU A 125 8.42 0.49 -5.85
C LEU A 125 9.00 0.15 -7.23
N LEU A 126 9.36 -1.12 -7.47
CA LEU A 126 9.93 -1.54 -8.76
C LEU A 126 8.93 -1.35 -9.92
N VAL A 127 7.68 -1.76 -9.74
CA VAL A 127 6.62 -1.55 -10.75
C VAL A 127 6.43 -0.07 -11.02
N TRP A 128 6.38 0.75 -9.97
CA TRP A 128 6.26 2.19 -10.09
C TRP A 128 7.40 2.77 -10.93
N LEU A 129 8.66 2.42 -10.62
CA LEU A 129 9.85 2.90 -11.35
C LEU A 129 9.83 2.51 -12.83
N ILE A 130 9.43 1.28 -13.14
CA ILE A 130 9.30 0.80 -14.52
C ILE A 130 8.22 1.60 -15.26
N LEU A 131 7.03 1.72 -14.67
CA LEU A 131 5.92 2.45 -15.28
C LEU A 131 6.22 3.94 -15.44
N HIS A 132 6.92 4.55 -14.47
CA HIS A 132 7.38 5.93 -14.57
C HIS A 132 8.35 6.14 -15.73
N ALA A 133 9.35 5.26 -15.86
CA ALA A 133 10.31 5.32 -16.97
C ALA A 133 9.62 5.18 -18.34
N LEU A 134 8.58 4.36 -18.43
CA LEU A 134 7.80 4.18 -19.67
C LEU A 134 6.90 5.38 -20.01
N LEU A 135 6.46 6.14 -19.00
CA LEU A 135 5.49 7.23 -19.14
C LEU A 135 6.13 8.63 -18.99
N GLN A 136 7.45 8.72 -19.09
CA GLN A 136 8.23 9.87 -18.64
C GLN A 136 8.11 11.22 -19.38
N PRO A 137 7.41 11.40 -20.53
CA PRO A 137 7.12 12.77 -20.96
C PRO A 137 5.90 13.39 -20.26
N HIS A 138 5.12 12.63 -19.49
CA HIS A 138 3.88 13.14 -18.90
C HIS A 138 4.06 13.57 -17.44
N ASP A 139 3.99 14.87 -17.18
CA ASP A 139 4.04 15.45 -15.83
C ASP A 139 2.63 15.74 -15.28
N ASP A 140 1.76 14.72 -15.31
CA ASP A 140 0.40 14.82 -14.80
C ASP A 140 0.30 14.07 -13.46
N PHE A 141 -0.06 14.80 -12.40
CA PHE A 141 -0.31 14.23 -11.07
C PHE A 141 -1.20 12.99 -11.12
N LEU A 142 -2.24 12.99 -11.97
CA LEU A 142 -3.15 11.88 -12.11
C LEU A 142 -2.46 10.62 -12.65
N ILE A 143 -1.50 10.77 -13.57
CA ILE A 143 -0.71 9.64 -14.09
C ILE A 143 0.13 9.03 -12.98
N TYR A 144 0.80 9.84 -12.16
CA TYR A 144 1.58 9.34 -11.02
C TYR A 144 0.74 8.61 -9.98
N VAL A 145 -0.48 9.09 -9.74
CA VAL A 145 -1.45 8.41 -8.87
C VAL A 145 -1.89 7.07 -9.47
N ILE A 146 -2.20 7.02 -10.78
CA ILE A 146 -2.56 5.77 -11.47
C ILE A 146 -1.41 4.76 -11.42
N ILE A 147 -0.17 5.19 -11.68
CA ILE A 147 1.02 4.34 -11.55
C ILE A 147 1.11 3.78 -10.12
N GLY A 148 0.89 4.62 -9.11
CA GLY A 148 0.81 4.20 -7.70
C GLY A 148 -0.24 3.13 -7.44
N LEU A 149 -1.45 3.30 -7.97
CA LEU A 149 -2.54 2.34 -7.83
C LEU A 149 -2.24 1.00 -8.51
N ILE A 150 -1.65 1.02 -9.71
CA ILE A 150 -1.25 -0.19 -10.43
C ILE A 150 -0.14 -0.93 -9.67
N ALA A 151 0.89 -0.20 -9.22
CA ALA A 151 1.98 -0.74 -8.42
C ALA A 151 1.47 -1.40 -7.14
N GLN A 152 0.56 -0.73 -6.43
CA GLN A 152 -0.07 -1.26 -5.22
C GLN A 152 -0.92 -2.50 -5.51
N SER A 153 -1.69 -2.50 -6.61
CA SER A 153 -2.50 -3.66 -7.01
C SER A 153 -1.64 -4.89 -7.33
N LEU A 154 -0.55 -4.69 -8.07
CA LEU A 154 0.40 -5.76 -8.41
C LEU A 154 1.18 -6.26 -7.18
N SER A 155 1.43 -5.40 -6.19
CA SER A 155 2.06 -5.81 -4.94
C SER A 155 1.21 -6.81 -4.13
N GLY A 156 -0.12 -6.74 -4.25
CA GLY A 156 -1.04 -7.68 -3.61
C GLY A 156 -0.80 -9.12 -4.08
N PHE A 157 -0.40 -9.31 -5.34
CA PHE A 157 -0.03 -10.64 -5.83
C PHE A 157 1.15 -11.24 -5.04
N PHE A 158 2.13 -10.44 -4.65
CA PHE A 158 3.28 -10.92 -3.87
C PHE A 158 2.95 -11.14 -2.40
N LEU A 159 1.99 -10.38 -1.87
CA LEU A 159 1.49 -10.53 -0.50
C LEU A 159 0.63 -11.79 -0.36
N PHE A 160 -0.27 -12.05 -1.32
CA PHE A 160 -1.27 -13.13 -1.25
C PHE A 160 -0.95 -14.37 -2.07
N GLY A 161 -0.19 -14.24 -3.15
CA GLY A 161 0.22 -15.36 -4.01
C GLY A 161 1.05 -16.41 -3.29
N ARG A 162 1.68 -16.07 -2.16
CA ARG A 162 2.38 -17.02 -1.29
C ARG A 162 1.44 -17.92 -0.48
N TYR A 163 0.25 -17.44 -0.17
CA TYR A 163 -0.76 -18.22 0.56
C TYR A 163 -1.57 -19.15 -0.37
N ALA A 164 -1.59 -18.87 -1.68
CA ALA A 164 -2.24 -19.71 -2.68
C ALA A 164 -1.41 -20.94 -3.12
N VAL A 165 -0.18 -21.11 -2.63
CA VAL A 165 0.72 -22.21 -3.03
C VAL A 165 0.90 -23.26 -1.92
N ARG A 166 0.16 -23.14 -0.80
CA ARG A 166 0.12 -24.15 0.26
C ARG A 166 -1.03 -25.12 0.09
#